data_AF-A0A832SUS3-F1
#
_entry.id   AF-A0A832SUS3-F1
#
_cell.length_a   1.000
_cell.length_b   1.000
_cell.length_c   1.000
_cell.angle_alpha   90.00
_cell.angle_beta   90.00
_cell.angle_gamma   90.00
#
_symmetry.space_group_name_H-M   'P 1'
#
loop_
_entity.id
_entity.type
_entity.pdbx_description
1 polymer ?
#
loop_
_entity_poly.entity_id
_entity_poly.type
_entity_poly.pdbx_seq_one_letter_code
_entity_poly.pdbx_strand_id
1 'polypeptide(L)'
;DKNKEYLEILTPIKAEATIITGKISARYIEKIIDNLGASEHVNVIGTEQEIACLITEEDLRNIDLREVKDTVIIPGRCFVHDMVAEDVFRSDGKFRLIHRGPDLLTVDGEMSGTMTKNDVLKHELYAFEDLIELINYMGVKI
;
A
#
# COMPACT_ATOMS: atom_id res chain seq x y z
N ASP A 1 5.98 -19.23 -5.72
CA ASP A 1 6.41 -18.74 -4.40
C ASP A 1 6.02 -19.76 -3.35
N LYS A 2 6.85 -20.05 -2.33
CA LYS A 2 6.61 -21.17 -1.39
C LYS A 2 5.39 -20.95 -0.48
N ASN A 3 4.96 -19.70 -0.33
CA ASN A 3 3.88 -19.29 0.58
C ASN A 3 2.63 -18.79 -0.16
N LYS A 4 2.50 -19.05 -1.48
CA LYS A 4 1.38 -18.52 -2.27
C LYS A 4 0.02 -19.04 -1.80
N GLU A 5 -0.02 -20.24 -1.23
CA GLU A 5 -1.23 -20.87 -0.67
C GLU A 5 -1.92 -20.01 0.39
N TYR A 6 -1.17 -19.23 1.17
CA TYR A 6 -1.75 -18.34 2.19
C TYR A 6 -2.55 -17.18 1.59
N LEU A 7 -2.30 -16.82 0.33
CA LEU A 7 -3.01 -15.74 -0.33
C LEU A 7 -4.38 -16.17 -0.87
N GLU A 8 -4.65 -17.47 -0.96
CA GLU A 8 -5.93 -18.01 -1.45
C GLU A 8 -7.10 -17.74 -0.50
N ILE A 9 -6.81 -17.43 0.77
CA ILE A 9 -7.82 -17.09 1.78
C ILE A 9 -8.22 -15.61 1.75
N LEU A 10 -7.42 -14.76 1.09
CA LEU A 10 -7.67 -13.33 1.03
C LEU A 10 -8.79 -13.01 0.05
N THR A 11 -9.49 -11.92 0.29
CA THR A 11 -10.54 -11.47 -0.63
C THR A 11 -9.93 -11.10 -2.00
N PRO A 12 -10.59 -11.41 -3.12
CA PRO A 12 -10.12 -10.95 -4.43
C PRO A 12 -10.15 -9.43 -4.54
N ILE A 13 -9.16 -8.85 -5.20
CA ILE A 13 -9.16 -7.44 -5.58
C ILE A 13 -10.16 -7.22 -6.74
N LYS A 14 -11.02 -6.22 -6.59
CA LYS A 14 -12.17 -5.88 -7.45
C LYS A 14 -12.22 -4.39 -7.78
N ALA A 15 -11.11 -3.70 -7.60
CA ALA A 15 -11.02 -2.26 -7.82
C ALA A 15 -9.60 -1.85 -8.18
N GLU A 16 -9.48 -0.66 -8.74
CA GLU A 16 -8.22 -0.04 -9.11
C GLU A 16 -7.73 0.95 -8.06
N ALA A 17 -6.44 0.88 -7.76
CA ALA A 17 -5.77 1.81 -6.85
C ALA A 17 -4.25 1.84 -7.10
N THR A 18 -3.61 2.94 -6.68
CA THR A 18 -2.15 3.03 -6.57
C THR A 18 -1.77 2.96 -5.10
N ILE A 19 -0.90 2.04 -4.72
CA ILE A 19 -0.35 1.92 -3.37
C ILE A 19 0.99 2.67 -3.33
N ILE A 20 1.11 3.62 -2.41
CA ILE A 20 2.37 4.32 -2.13
C ILE A 20 3.04 3.66 -0.93
N THR A 21 4.35 3.41 -1.04
CA THR A 21 5.11 2.74 0.02
C THR A 21 6.59 3.12 -0.03
N GLY A 22 7.36 2.68 0.97
CA GLY A 22 8.80 2.90 0.99
C GLY A 22 9.54 2.02 -0.03
N LYS A 23 10.75 2.44 -0.41
CA LYS A 23 11.62 1.75 -1.39
C LYS A 23 11.81 0.27 -1.09
N ILE A 24 11.98 -0.08 0.19
CA ILE A 24 12.29 -1.46 0.60
C ILE A 24 11.06 -2.37 0.45
N SER A 25 9.87 -1.88 0.86
CA SER A 25 8.63 -2.65 0.88
C SER A 25 7.99 -2.81 -0.49
N ALA A 26 8.24 -1.88 -1.42
CA ALA A 26 7.60 -1.83 -2.75
C ALA A 26 7.62 -3.19 -3.48
N ARG A 27 8.81 -3.76 -3.66
CA ARG A 27 8.98 -5.05 -4.36
C ARG A 27 8.24 -6.22 -3.72
N TYR A 28 8.03 -6.18 -2.41
CA TYR A 28 7.35 -7.26 -1.69
C TYR A 28 5.85 -7.14 -1.83
N ILE A 29 5.33 -5.92 -1.70
CA ILE A 29 3.90 -5.63 -1.91
C ILE A 29 3.53 -5.90 -3.36
N GLU A 30 4.33 -5.45 -4.32
CA GLU A 30 4.12 -5.70 -5.75
C GLU A 30 4.05 -7.21 -6.05
N LYS A 31 4.96 -8.00 -5.47
CA LYS A 31 4.93 -9.46 -5.60
C LYS A 31 3.68 -10.10 -5.01
N ILE A 32 3.13 -9.55 -3.93
CA ILE A 32 1.87 -10.02 -3.34
C ILE A 32 0.70 -9.69 -4.27
N ILE A 33 0.62 -8.47 -4.78
CA ILE A 33 -0.40 -8.04 -5.75
C ILE A 33 -0.34 -8.88 -7.03
N ASP A 34 0.86 -9.19 -7.52
CA ASP A 34 1.07 -10.08 -8.66
C ASP A 34 0.61 -11.52 -8.39
N ASN A 35 0.95 -12.05 -7.21
CA ASN A 35 0.47 -13.37 -6.82
C ASN A 35 -1.06 -13.45 -6.69
N LEU A 36 -1.71 -12.33 -6.33
CA LEU A 36 -3.16 -12.16 -6.31
C LEU A 36 -3.78 -11.93 -7.70
N GLY A 37 -2.95 -11.78 -8.74
CA GLY A 37 -3.41 -11.58 -10.13
C GLY A 37 -3.98 -10.19 -10.40
N ALA A 38 -3.56 -9.17 -9.64
CA ALA A 38 -4.15 -7.83 -9.67
C ALA A 38 -3.21 -6.74 -10.22
N SER A 39 -2.05 -7.10 -10.78
CA SER A 39 -1.02 -6.15 -11.27
C SER A 39 -1.52 -5.15 -12.34
N GLU A 40 -2.53 -5.53 -13.13
CA GLU A 40 -3.14 -4.64 -14.14
C GLU A 40 -4.00 -3.52 -13.50
N HIS A 41 -4.55 -3.80 -12.31
CA HIS A 41 -5.52 -2.92 -11.64
C HIS A 41 -4.93 -2.17 -10.46
N VAL A 42 -3.96 -2.77 -9.76
CA VAL A 42 -3.30 -2.18 -8.61
C VAL A 42 -1.80 -2.08 -8.87
N ASN A 43 -1.29 -0.85 -8.94
CA ASN A 43 0.15 -0.62 -9.05
C ASN A 43 0.74 -0.16 -7.71
N VAL A 44 2.02 -0.45 -7.50
CA VAL A 44 2.76 -0.12 -6.29
C VAL A 44 3.89 0.83 -6.66
N ILE A 45 3.92 2.01 -6.05
CA ILE A 45 4.97 3.01 -6.25
C ILE A 45 5.78 3.14 -4.96
N GLY A 46 7.05 2.75 -5.05
CA GLY A 46 8.03 2.98 -3.99
C GLY A 46 8.58 4.40 -4.08
N THR A 47 8.54 5.15 -2.98
CA THR A 47 9.28 6.41 -2.85
C THR A 47 10.79 6.14 -2.71
N GLU A 48 11.63 7.17 -2.84
CA GLU A 48 13.05 7.04 -2.51
C GLU A 48 13.32 6.80 -1.02
N GLN A 49 12.45 7.31 -0.15
CA GLN A 49 12.45 6.98 1.28
C GLN A 49 12.32 5.47 1.50
N GLU A 50 13.23 4.90 2.29
CA GLU A 50 13.28 3.46 2.56
C GLU A 50 12.14 2.99 3.46
N ILE A 51 11.80 3.79 4.47
CA ILE A 51 10.81 3.46 5.50
C ILE A 51 9.52 4.22 5.25
N ALA A 52 8.43 3.50 5.00
CA ALA A 52 7.13 4.08 4.66
C ALA A 52 6.59 5.11 5.68
N CYS A 53 6.87 4.92 6.98
CA CYS A 53 6.45 5.85 8.03
C CYS A 53 7.19 7.19 7.98
N LEU A 54 8.37 7.23 7.34
CA LEU A 54 9.21 8.43 7.23
C LEU A 54 9.01 9.17 5.90
N ILE A 55 8.05 8.75 5.08
CA ILE A 55 7.70 9.44 3.83
C ILE A 55 7.21 10.85 4.18
N THR A 56 7.79 11.84 3.51
CA THR A 56 7.48 13.26 3.63
C THR A 56 6.77 13.80 2.38
N GLU A 57 6.37 15.07 2.41
CA GLU A 57 5.82 15.76 1.25
C GLU A 57 6.78 15.74 0.05
N GLU A 58 8.08 15.94 0.28
CA GLU A 58 9.10 15.96 -0.78
C GLU A 58 9.18 14.61 -1.49
N ASP A 59 9.12 13.52 -0.72
CA ASP A 59 9.08 12.15 -1.27
C ASP A 59 7.85 11.95 -2.18
N LEU A 60 6.68 12.45 -1.78
CA LEU A 60 5.47 12.36 -2.60
C LEU A 60 5.56 13.23 -3.86
N ARG A 61 6.16 14.42 -3.78
CA ARG A 61 6.34 15.32 -4.94
C ARG A 61 7.27 14.76 -6.01
N ASN A 62 8.15 13.85 -5.64
CA ASN A 62 9.05 13.16 -6.57
C ASN A 62 8.37 12.02 -7.36
N ILE A 63 7.13 11.66 -7.04
CA ILE A 63 6.38 10.63 -7.75
C ILE A 63 5.91 11.16 -9.12
N ASP A 64 6.09 10.34 -10.16
CA ASP A 64 5.51 10.62 -11.47
C ASP A 64 3.99 10.39 -11.45
N LEU A 65 3.21 11.48 -11.41
CA LEU A 65 1.76 11.44 -11.38
C LEU A 65 1.11 10.77 -12.60
N ARG A 66 1.85 10.57 -13.70
CA ARG A 66 1.36 9.83 -14.87
C ARG A 66 1.15 8.34 -14.57
N GLU A 67 1.84 7.81 -13.58
CA GLU A 67 1.73 6.42 -13.12
C GLU A 67 0.68 6.25 -12.01
N VAL A 68 0.10 7.35 -11.51
CA VAL A 68 -0.83 7.33 -10.37
C VAL A 68 -2.28 7.31 -10.87
N LYS A 69 -3.01 6.26 -10.47
CA LYS A 69 -4.45 6.05 -10.75
C LYS A 69 -5.34 7.00 -9.93
N ASP A 70 -6.65 6.94 -10.16
CA ASP A 70 -7.63 7.83 -9.54
C ASP A 70 -7.81 7.62 -8.03
N THR A 71 -7.45 6.44 -7.50
CA THR A 71 -7.45 6.14 -6.06
C THR A 71 -6.02 5.88 -5.60
N VAL A 72 -5.59 6.57 -4.55
CA VAL A 72 -4.24 6.50 -3.99
C VAL A 72 -4.31 6.09 -2.54
N ILE A 73 -3.60 5.04 -2.17
CA ILE A 73 -3.48 4.57 -0.78
C ILE A 73 -2.07 4.88 -0.30
N ILE A 74 -1.94 5.80 0.65
CA ILE A 74 -0.67 6.14 1.30
C ILE A 74 -0.50 5.33 2.61
N PRO A 75 0.72 5.13 3.11
CA PRO A 75 0.92 4.40 4.37
C PRO A 75 0.19 5.07 5.54
N GLY A 76 -0.45 4.30 6.41
CA GLY A 76 -1.24 4.85 7.53
C GLY A 76 -0.47 5.82 8.41
N ARG A 77 0.83 5.53 8.64
CA ARG A 77 1.71 6.30 9.51
C ARG A 77 2.74 7.18 8.79
N CYS A 78 2.55 7.50 7.50
CA CYS A 78 3.49 8.40 6.82
C CYS A 78 3.44 9.84 7.39
N PHE A 79 4.58 10.53 7.36
CA PHE A 79 4.77 11.87 7.92
C PHE A 79 4.33 12.98 6.95
N VAL A 80 3.11 12.86 6.44
CA VAL A 80 2.48 13.83 5.53
C VAL A 80 1.08 14.13 6.04
N HIS A 81 0.66 15.39 6.04
CA HIS A 81 -0.71 15.75 6.37
C HIS A 81 -1.66 15.41 5.20
N ASP A 82 -2.90 14.98 5.47
CA ASP A 82 -3.83 14.52 4.42
C ASP A 82 -4.09 15.58 3.34
N MET A 83 -4.35 16.83 3.73
CA MET A 83 -4.47 17.96 2.79
C MET A 83 -3.24 18.15 1.90
N VAL A 84 -2.03 17.92 2.43
CA VAL A 84 -0.79 18.04 1.65
C VAL A 84 -0.68 16.88 0.64
N ALA A 85 -1.03 15.66 1.06
CA ALA A 85 -1.07 14.53 0.14
C ALA A 85 -2.09 14.76 -0.99
N GLU A 86 -3.28 15.28 -0.68
CA GLU A 86 -4.26 15.67 -1.68
C GLU A 86 -3.73 16.73 -2.65
N ASP A 87 -3.09 17.79 -2.14
CA ASP A 87 -2.50 18.85 -2.98
C ASP A 87 -1.41 18.30 -3.91
N VAL A 88 -0.55 17.40 -3.40
CA VAL A 88 0.51 16.78 -4.20
C VAL A 88 -0.10 15.89 -5.30
N PHE A 89 -0.97 14.96 -4.93
CA PHE A 89 -1.57 14.01 -5.88
C PHE A 89 -2.60 14.64 -6.82
N ARG A 90 -2.99 15.90 -6.64
CA ARG A 90 -3.87 16.63 -7.57
C ARG A 90 -3.16 17.78 -8.31
N SER A 91 -1.85 17.91 -8.14
CA SER A 91 -1.08 19.02 -8.73
C SER A 91 -0.99 19.01 -10.26
N ASP A 92 -1.29 17.88 -10.92
CA ASP A 92 -1.43 17.78 -12.38
C ASP A 92 -2.85 18.11 -12.89
N GLY A 93 -3.74 18.58 -12.00
CA GLY A 93 -5.11 18.96 -12.31
C GLY A 93 -6.10 17.80 -12.41
N LYS A 94 -5.67 16.56 -12.15
CA LYS A 94 -6.58 15.40 -12.10
C LYS A 94 -7.13 15.20 -10.71
N PHE A 95 -8.41 14.87 -10.62
CA PHE A 95 -9.03 14.52 -9.35
C PHE A 95 -8.59 13.10 -8.95
N ARG A 96 -8.02 12.97 -7.75
CA ARG A 96 -7.69 11.68 -7.14
C ARG A 96 -8.29 11.60 -5.73
N LEU A 97 -8.70 10.40 -5.32
CA LEU A 97 -9.11 10.07 -3.95
C LEU A 97 -7.89 9.56 -3.19
N ILE A 98 -7.55 10.20 -2.08
CA ILE A 98 -6.38 9.84 -1.27
C ILE A 98 -6.89 9.24 0.04
N HIS A 99 -6.43 8.04 0.37
CA HIS A 99 -6.77 7.33 1.60
C HIS A 99 -5.52 6.84 2.32
N ARG A 100 -5.60 6.79 3.64
CA ARG A 100 -4.60 6.10 4.46
C ARG A 100 -4.90 4.61 4.46
N GLY A 101 -3.90 3.82 4.13
CA GLY A 101 -3.90 2.39 4.30
C GLY A 101 -3.66 1.98 5.76
N PRO A 102 -3.48 0.67 6.00
CA PRO A 102 -3.12 0.16 7.33
C PRO A 102 -1.85 0.82 7.87
N ASP A 103 -1.78 0.92 9.20
CA ASP A 103 -0.62 1.49 9.91
C ASP A 103 0.66 0.67 9.70
N LEU A 104 0.48 -0.66 9.60
CA LEU A 104 1.53 -1.65 9.51
C LEU A 104 1.05 -2.82 8.66
N LEU A 105 1.82 -3.18 7.62
CA LEU A 105 1.63 -4.43 6.87
C LEU A 105 2.42 -5.60 7.46
N THR A 106 3.41 -5.31 8.31
CA THR A 106 4.19 -6.28 9.08
C THR A 106 4.52 -5.68 10.43
N VAL A 107 4.96 -6.51 11.37
CA VAL A 107 5.29 -6.07 12.73
C VAL A 107 6.64 -5.35 12.76
N ASP A 108 6.79 -4.39 13.68
CA ASP A 108 8.08 -3.75 13.91
C ASP A 108 9.03 -4.62 14.76
N GLY A 109 10.29 -4.18 14.83
CA GLY A 109 11.32 -4.87 15.61
C GLY A 109 11.03 -4.93 17.11
N GLU A 110 10.26 -3.99 17.63
CA GLU A 110 9.91 -3.91 19.05
C GLU A 110 8.87 -4.98 19.43
N MET A 111 7.84 -5.14 18.59
CA MET A 111 6.74 -6.08 18.81
C MET A 111 7.12 -7.51 18.42
N SER A 112 7.92 -7.68 17.36
CA SER A 112 8.30 -9.01 16.83
C SER A 112 9.11 -9.87 17.80
N GLY A 113 9.83 -9.27 18.76
CA GLY A 113 10.71 -10.00 19.68
C GLY A 113 10.03 -11.03 20.58
N THR A 114 8.71 -10.92 20.77
CA THR A 114 7.91 -11.86 21.59
C THR A 114 7.01 -12.78 20.75
N MET A 115 7.01 -12.62 19.43
CA MET A 115 6.08 -13.28 18.52
C MET A 115 6.70 -14.51 17.86
N THR A 116 5.89 -15.56 17.66
CA THR A 116 6.30 -16.67 16.80
C THR A 116 6.19 -16.26 15.33
N LYS A 117 6.86 -17.01 14.45
CA LYS A 117 6.71 -16.83 13.00
C LYS A 117 5.25 -16.89 12.54
N ASN A 118 4.44 -17.76 13.15
CA ASN A 118 3.03 -17.89 12.80
C ASN A 118 2.21 -16.68 13.25
N ASP A 119 2.56 -16.07 14.39
CA ASP A 119 1.88 -14.86 14.86
C ASP A 119 2.17 -13.68 13.92
N VAL A 120 3.42 -13.55 13.47
CA VAL A 120 3.81 -12.53 12.48
C VAL A 120 3.07 -12.74 11.16
N LEU A 121 3.08 -13.96 10.62
CA LEU A 121 2.37 -14.27 9.37
C LEU A 121 0.86 -13.99 9.49
N LYS A 122 0.25 -14.34 10.62
CA LYS A 122 -1.16 -14.08 10.87
C LYS A 122 -1.46 -12.58 10.89
N HIS A 123 -0.60 -11.79 11.54
CA HIS A 123 -0.71 -10.33 11.52
C HIS A 123 -0.59 -9.77 10.10
N GLU A 124 0.42 -10.19 9.35
CA GLU A 124 0.61 -9.77 7.96
C GLU A 124 -0.62 -10.09 7.11
N LEU A 125 -1.18 -11.29 7.22
CA LEU A 125 -2.38 -11.68 6.49
C LEU A 125 -3.59 -10.79 6.81
N TYR A 126 -3.82 -10.46 8.09
CA TYR A 126 -4.90 -9.53 8.45
C TYR A 126 -4.66 -8.13 7.90
N ALA A 127 -3.43 -7.61 8.02
CA ALA A 127 -3.12 -6.28 7.52
C ALA A 127 -3.23 -6.19 5.98
N PHE A 128 -2.90 -7.27 5.26
CA PHE A 128 -3.12 -7.35 3.82
C PHE A 128 -4.60 -7.48 3.47
N GLU A 129 -5.39 -8.22 4.24
CA GLU A 129 -6.84 -8.26 4.06
C GLU A 129 -7.46 -6.87 4.25
N ASP A 130 -7.09 -6.14 5.29
CA ASP A 130 -7.56 -4.75 5.53
C ASP A 130 -7.20 -3.82 4.35
N LEU A 131 -5.98 -3.95 3.82
CA LEU A 131 -5.55 -3.20 2.64
C LEU A 131 -6.38 -3.57 1.40
N ILE A 132 -6.65 -4.85 1.18
CA ILE A 132 -7.47 -5.33 0.06
C ILE A 132 -8.91 -4.85 0.18
N GLU A 133 -9.50 -4.93 1.37
CA GLU A 133 -10.84 -4.42 1.64
C GLU A 133 -10.91 -2.92 1.40
N LEU A 134 -9.90 -2.16 1.80
CA LEU A 134 -9.80 -0.73 1.53
C LEU A 134 -9.72 -0.43 0.03
N ILE A 135 -8.86 -1.14 -0.71
CA ILE A 135 -8.78 -1.04 -2.19
C ILE A 135 -10.16 -1.31 -2.78
N ASN A 136 -10.79 -2.40 -2.38
CA ASN A 136 -12.09 -2.79 -2.89
C ASN A 136 -13.16 -1.77 -2.55
N TYR A 137 -13.13 -1.16 -1.37
CA TYR A 137 -14.16 -0.23 -0.93
C TYR A 137 -14.00 1.15 -1.58
N MET A 138 -12.77 1.68 -1.65
CA MET A 138 -12.50 3.06 -2.11
C MET A 138 -12.09 3.16 -3.57
N GLY A 139 -11.54 2.09 -4.14
CA GLY A 139 -11.03 2.07 -5.51
C GLY A 139 -12.13 2.11 -6.57
N VAL A 140 -11.72 2.47 -7.79
CA VAL A 140 -12.60 2.46 -8.97
C VAL A 140 -12.91 1.01 -9.33
N LYS A 141 -14.19 0.64 -9.38
CA LYS A 141 -14.60 -0.75 -9.64
C LYS A 141 -14.19 -1.20 -11.05
N ILE A 142 -13.67 -2.42 -11.12
CA ILE A 142 -13.36 -3.14 -12.37
C ILE A 142 -14.55 -3.97 -12.85
#